data_AF-A0A2D5ACD3-F1
#
_entry.id   AF-A0A2D5ACD3-F1
#
_cell.length_a   1.000
_cell.length_b   1.000
_cell.length_c   1.000
_cell.angle_alpha   90.00
_cell.angle_beta   90.00
_cell.angle_gamma   90.00
#
_symmetry.space_group_name_H-M   'P 1'
#
loop_
_entity.id
_entity.type
_entity.pdbx_description
1 polymer ?
#
loop_
_entity_poly.entity_id
_entity_poly.type
_entity_poly.pdbx_seq_one_letter_code
_entity_poly.pdbx_strand_id
1 'polypeptide(L)'
;MNRAARILAAACATLLLLPCLGFGLFGLLASQEPGAGIGWTIGYIVFELVLIGMIAAGWWAALRRDPRLPWECPSCGYDRRSSSDGPCPECGAIMG
;
A
#
# COMPACT_ATOMS: atom_id res chain seq x y z
N MET A 1 10.16 3.74 -8.43
CA MET A 1 9.05 2.88 -8.90
C MET A 1 7.87 3.77 -9.21
N ASN A 2 7.36 3.77 -10.45
CA ASN A 2 6.32 4.72 -10.88
C ASN A 2 5.03 4.53 -10.06
N ARG A 3 4.27 5.61 -9.84
CA ARG A 3 3.06 5.61 -8.99
C ARG A 3 2.07 4.50 -9.38
N ALA A 4 1.90 4.25 -10.68
CA ALA A 4 1.06 3.16 -11.19
C ALA A 4 1.53 1.78 -10.69
N ALA A 5 2.83 1.50 -10.69
CA ALA A 5 3.38 0.24 -10.22
C ALA A 5 3.21 0.05 -8.70
N ARG A 6 3.33 1.13 -7.91
CA ARG A 6 3.05 1.11 -6.45
C ARG A 6 1.58 0.77 -6.16
N ILE A 7 0.67 1.40 -6.89
CA ILE A 7 -0.77 1.15 -6.77
C ILE A 7 -1.10 -0.28 -7.21
N LEU A 8 -0.56 -0.74 -8.33
CA LEU A 8 -0.75 -2.11 -8.82
C LEU A 8 -0.26 -3.14 -7.79
N ALA A 9 0.94 -2.94 -7.24
CA ALA A 9 1.50 -3.81 -6.21
C ALA A 9 0.63 -3.85 -4.94
N ALA A 10 0.15 -2.69 -4.46
CA ALA A 10 -0.75 -2.64 -3.31
C ALA A 10 -2.11 -3.30 -3.59
N ALA A 11 -2.66 -3.14 -4.79
CA ALA A 11 -3.89 -3.79 -5.22
C ALA A 11 -3.72 -5.32 -5.29
N CYS A 12 -2.65 -5.81 -5.91
CA CYS A 12 -2.33 -7.24 -5.96
C CYS A 12 -2.12 -7.82 -4.56
N ALA A 13 -1.37 -7.14 -3.69
CA ALA A 13 -1.18 -7.56 -2.30
C ALA A 13 -2.52 -7.62 -1.55
N THR A 14 -3.38 -6.62 -1.72
CA THR A 14 -4.71 -6.60 -1.09
C THR A 14 -5.58 -7.76 -1.59
N LEU A 15 -5.59 -8.03 -2.90
CA LEU A 15 -6.30 -9.15 -3.50
C LEU A 15 -5.85 -10.50 -2.95
N LEU A 16 -4.54 -10.66 -2.72
CA LEU A 16 -3.97 -11.88 -2.14
C LEU A 16 -4.30 -12.04 -0.65
N LEU A 17 -4.40 -10.94 0.10
CA LEU A 17 -4.68 -10.96 1.54
C LEU A 17 -6.18 -11.02 1.88
N LEU A 18 -7.06 -10.61 0.96
CA LEU A 18 -8.52 -10.63 1.15
C LEU A 18 -9.10 -12.00 1.56
N PRO A 19 -8.70 -13.13 0.96
CA PRO A 19 -9.14 -14.45 1.40
C PRO A 19 -8.74 -14.76 2.84
N CYS A 20 -7.54 -14.34 3.27
CA CYS A 20 -7.09 -14.52 4.66
C CYS A 20 -7.96 -13.71 5.62
N LEU A 21 -8.38 -12.51 5.22
CA LEU A 21 -9.26 -11.63 6.00
C LEU A 21 -10.67 -12.21 6.10
N GLY A 22 -11.18 -12.76 5.00
CA GLY A 22 -12.45 -13.49 5.01
C GLY A 22 -12.42 -14.71 5.95
N PHE A 23 -11.33 -15.48 5.91
CA PHE A 23 -11.18 -16.67 6.77
C PHE A 23 -11.01 -16.31 8.24
N GLY A 24 -10.25 -15.26 8.58
CA GLY A 24 -10.08 -14.82 9.96
C GLY A 24 -11.36 -14.24 10.56
N LEU A 25 -12.15 -13.47 9.79
CA LEU A 25 -13.50 -13.03 10.21
C LEU A 25 -14.46 -14.20 10.42
N PHE A 26 -14.47 -15.18 9.52
CA PHE A 26 -15.27 -16.38 9.69
C PHE A 26 -14.85 -17.18 10.93
N GLY A 27 -13.55 -17.34 11.15
CA GLY A 27 -13.01 -17.97 12.34
C GLY A 27 -13.35 -17.22 13.63
N LEU A 28 -13.34 -15.89 13.59
CA LEU A 28 -13.77 -15.05 14.71
C LEU A 28 -15.24 -15.30 15.06
N LEU A 29 -16.12 -15.34 14.04
CA LEU A 29 -17.53 -15.67 14.21
C LEU A 29 -17.71 -17.07 14.80
N ALA A 30 -17.01 -18.07 14.26
CA ALA A 30 -17.04 -19.44 14.77
C ALA A 30 -16.51 -19.55 16.22
N SER A 31 -15.55 -18.70 16.61
CA SER A 31 -15.03 -18.66 17.98
C SER A 31 -16.02 -18.16 19.02
N GLN A 32 -17.17 -17.60 18.61
CA GLN A 32 -18.25 -17.19 19.51
C GLN A 32 -19.19 -18.36 19.87
N GLU A 33 -19.01 -19.53 19.26
CA GLU A 33 -19.83 -20.71 19.57
C GLU A 33 -19.59 -21.17 21.03
N PRO A 34 -20.65 -21.59 21.74
CA PRO A 34 -20.53 -22.04 23.12
C PRO A 34 -19.60 -23.26 23.21
N GLY A 35 -18.52 -23.14 23.98
CA GLY A 35 -17.48 -24.16 24.12
C GLY A 35 -16.15 -23.80 23.44
N ALA A 36 -16.14 -22.80 22.54
CA ALA A 36 -14.91 -22.19 22.07
C ALA A 36 -14.29 -21.32 23.18
N GLY A 37 -13.05 -21.61 23.56
CA GLY A 37 -12.34 -20.84 24.59
C GLY A 37 -11.98 -19.43 24.13
N ILE A 38 -11.96 -18.47 25.07
CA ILE A 38 -11.66 -17.04 24.82
C ILE A 38 -10.34 -16.80 24.08
N GLY A 39 -9.38 -17.72 24.21
CA GLY A 39 -8.11 -17.66 23.50
C GLY A 39 -8.25 -17.65 21.97
N TRP A 40 -9.23 -18.38 21.41
CA TRP A 40 -9.50 -18.38 19.97
C TRP A 40 -9.98 -17.02 19.48
N THR A 41 -10.92 -16.42 20.21
CA THR A 41 -11.42 -15.07 19.91
C THR A 41 -10.30 -14.04 19.91
N ILE A 42 -9.45 -14.05 20.94
CA ILE A 42 -8.27 -13.16 21.01
C ILE A 42 -7.34 -13.41 19.82
N GLY A 43 -7.07 -14.69 19.50
CA GLY A 43 -6.22 -15.08 18.37
C GLY A 43 -6.73 -14.52 17.04
N TYR A 44 -8.02 -14.69 16.74
CA TYR A 44 -8.62 -14.16 15.52
C TYR A 44 -8.63 -12.63 15.49
N ILE A 45 -8.91 -11.95 16.61
CA ILE A 45 -8.84 -10.48 16.68
C ILE A 45 -7.42 -10.00 16.36
N VAL A 46 -6.40 -10.58 16.98
CA VAL A 46 -5.00 -10.19 16.74
C VAL A 46 -4.61 -10.46 15.28
N PHE A 47 -4.97 -11.62 14.75
CA PHE A 47 -4.72 -11.96 13.35
C PHE A 47 -5.34 -10.95 12.38
N GLU A 48 -6.63 -10.63 12.57
CA GLU A 48 -7.35 -9.64 11.77
C GLU A 48 -6.72 -8.25 11.86
N LEU A 49 -6.36 -7.78 13.06
CA LEU A 49 -5.73 -6.47 13.25
C LEU A 49 -4.38 -6.37 12.54
N VAL A 50 -3.57 -7.44 12.58
CA VAL A 50 -2.29 -7.49 11.86
C VAL A 50 -2.54 -7.44 10.36
N LEU A 51 -3.50 -8.22 9.86
CA LEU A 51 -3.80 -8.30 8.43
C LEU A 51 -4.31 -6.96 7.87
N ILE A 52 -5.27 -6.34 8.57
CA ILE A 52 -5.76 -4.98 8.27
C ILE A 52 -4.61 -3.97 8.34
N GLY A 53 -3.76 -4.08 9.35
CA GLY A 53 -2.58 -3.23 9.51
C GLY A 53 -1.62 -3.32 8.31
N MET A 54 -1.36 -4.52 7.81
CA MET A 54 -0.51 -4.72 6.62
C MET A 54 -1.13 -4.11 5.36
N ILE A 55 -2.43 -4.31 5.14
CA ILE A 55 -3.16 -3.71 4.00
C ILE A 55 -3.08 -2.18 4.10
N ALA A 56 -3.41 -1.62 5.27
CA ALA A 56 -3.37 -0.18 5.51
C ALA A 56 -1.96 0.39 5.31
N ALA A 57 -0.92 -0.26 5.83
CA ALA A 57 0.46 0.15 5.64
C ALA A 57 0.90 0.09 4.17
N GLY A 58 0.48 -0.94 3.42
CA GLY A 58 0.73 -1.07 2.00
C GLY A 58 0.09 0.06 1.19
N TRP A 59 -1.17 0.39 1.48
CA TRP A 59 -1.87 1.52 0.83
C TRP A 59 -1.30 2.88 1.23
N TRP A 60 -0.96 3.06 2.51
CA TRP A 60 -0.25 4.25 2.97
C TRP A 60 1.05 4.42 2.21
N ALA A 61 1.87 3.37 2.13
CA ALA A 61 3.11 3.38 1.38
C ALA A 61 2.89 3.56 -0.13
N ALA A 62 1.80 3.08 -0.73
CA ALA A 62 1.53 3.28 -2.16
C ALA A 62 1.06 4.70 -2.48
N LEU A 63 0.27 5.31 -1.58
CA LEU A 63 -0.32 6.63 -1.76
C LEU A 63 0.56 7.77 -1.24
N ARG A 64 1.55 7.47 -0.38
CA ARG A 64 2.49 8.47 0.12
C ARG A 64 3.16 9.16 -1.07
N ARG A 65 2.94 10.46 -1.20
CA ARG A 65 3.69 11.26 -2.18
C ARG A 65 5.17 11.15 -1.82
N ASP A 66 5.99 10.76 -2.79
CA ASP A 66 7.43 10.92 -2.63
C ASP A 66 7.69 12.41 -2.40
N PRO A 67 8.55 12.80 -1.44
CA PRO A 67 8.98 14.17 -1.33
C PRO A 67 9.57 14.53 -2.68
N ARG A 68 8.90 15.40 -3.45
CA ARG A 68 9.43 15.90 -4.72
C ARG A 68 10.74 16.56 -4.38
N LEU A 69 11.83 15.95 -4.79
CA LEU A 69 13.14 16.54 -4.57
C LEU A 69 13.22 17.79 -5.46
N PRO A 70 13.86 18.88 -5.02
CA PRO A 70 13.87 20.13 -5.78
C PRO A 70 14.50 20.01 -7.17
N TRP A 71 15.26 18.93 -7.40
CA TRP A 71 15.88 18.59 -8.67
C TRP A 71 15.09 17.57 -9.51
N GLU A 72 13.94 17.07 -9.06
CA GLU A 72 13.10 16.14 -9.83
C GLU A 72 12.08 16.88 -10.70
N CYS A 73 11.80 16.34 -11.89
CA CYS A 73 10.71 16.82 -12.70
C CYS A 73 9.36 16.62 -11.98
N PRO A 74 8.52 17.65 -11.78
CA PRO A 74 7.26 17.53 -11.06
C PRO A 74 6.20 16.74 -11.83
N SER A 75 6.40 16.59 -13.15
CA SER A 75 5.52 15.85 -14.06
C SER A 75 5.82 14.34 -14.07
N CYS A 76 7.09 13.94 -14.17
CA CYS A 76 7.47 12.52 -14.32
C CYS A 76 8.42 11.97 -13.24
N GLY A 77 9.02 12.81 -12.39
CA GLY A 77 9.99 12.41 -11.37
C GLY A 77 11.42 12.20 -11.87
N TYR A 78 11.74 12.58 -13.11
CA TYR A 78 13.10 12.46 -13.66
C TYR A 78 14.11 13.33 -12.90
N ASP A 79 15.29 12.78 -12.61
CA ASP A 79 16.39 13.51 -11.97
C ASP A 79 17.02 14.51 -12.95
N ARG A 80 16.83 15.81 -12.70
CA ARG A 80 17.33 16.91 -13.53
C ARG A 80 18.67 17.47 -13.07
N ARG A 81 19.38 16.84 -12.13
CA ARG A 81 20.69 17.33 -11.67
C ARG A 81 21.71 17.50 -12.81
N SER A 82 21.63 16.68 -13.86
CA SER A 82 22.51 16.78 -15.04
C SER A 82 21.93 17.56 -16.21
N SER A 83 20.64 17.89 -16.18
CA SER A 83 19.89 18.50 -17.29
C SER A 83 18.95 19.59 -16.74
N SER A 84 19.54 20.60 -16.12
CA SER A 84 18.82 21.72 -15.53
C SER A 84 18.19 22.63 -16.57
N ASP A 85 18.79 22.74 -17.76
CA ASP A 85 18.35 23.69 -18.78
C ASP A 85 17.42 23.01 -19.81
N GLY A 86 16.22 23.56 -19.97
CA GLY A 86 15.26 23.16 -21.01
C GLY A 86 14.10 22.24 -20.56
N PRO A 87 13.31 21.70 -21.49
CA PRO A 87 12.25 20.73 -21.20
C PRO A 87 12.84 19.44 -20.62
N CYS A 88 12.04 18.74 -19.79
CA CYS A 88 12.45 17.44 -19.23
C CYS A 88 12.79 16.45 -20.36
N PRO A 89 13.97 15.80 -20.37
CA PRO A 89 14.38 14.90 -21.45
C PRO A 89 13.53 13.62 -21.53
N GLU A 90 12.89 13.21 -20.43
CA GLU A 90 11.98 12.06 -20.41
C GLU A 90 10.57 12.40 -20.93
N CYS A 91 9.97 13.48 -20.41
CA CYS A 91 8.54 13.76 -20.65
C CYS A 91 8.27 15.03 -21.46
N GLY A 92 9.30 15.77 -21.88
CA GLY A 92 9.17 17.01 -22.64
C GLY A 92 8.53 18.18 -21.88
N ALA A 93 8.22 18.01 -20.59
CA ALA A 93 7.58 19.06 -19.80
C ALA A 93 8.51 20.27 -19.65
N ILE A 94 8.09 21.41 -20.21
CA ILE A 94 8.60 22.74 -19.91
C ILE A 94 8.02 23.17 -18.56
N MET A 95 8.87 23.22 -17.53
CA MET A 95 8.45 23.83 -16.27
C MET A 95 8.36 25.34 -16.52
N GLY A 96 7.16 25.90 -16.42
CA GLY A 96 6.95 27.34 -16.29
C GLY A 96 7.22 27.81 -14.87
#